data_AF-A0A8T7BE25-F1
#
_entry.id   AF-A0A8T7BE25-F1
#
_cell.length_a   1.000
_cell.length_b   1.000
_cell.length_c   1.000
_cell.angle_alpha   90.00
_cell.angle_beta   90.00
_cell.angle_gamma   90.00
#
_symmetry.space_group_name_H-M   'P 1'
#
loop_
_entity.id
_entity.type
_entity.pdbx_description
1 polymer ?
#
loop_
_entity_poly.entity_id
_entity_poly.type
_entity_poly.pdbx_seq_one_letter_code
_entity_poly.pdbx_strand_id
1 'polypeptide(L)' 'MQTTLIDQGLNLMLYGMGTVFVFLTVLVFATGAMSAMVRRLAPESDAALLRDNDKASSNDNIDEKVRAAIKLAITEHRRR' A
#
# COMPACT_ATOMS: atom_id res chain seq x y z
N MET A 1 42.76 -24.01 -24.08
CA MET A 1 41.78 -22.91 -24.14
C MET A 1 41.83 -22.21 -22.79
N GLN A 2 42.63 -21.15 -22.65
CA GLN A 2 42.79 -20.45 -21.36
C GLN A 2 41.56 -19.55 -21.16
N THR A 3 40.59 -19.99 -20.35
CA THR A 3 39.51 -19.11 -19.89
C THR A 3 40.16 -17.98 -19.11
N THR A 4 40.01 -16.75 -19.58
CA THR A 4 40.67 -15.59 -18.97
C THR A 4 40.11 -15.38 -17.56
N LEU A 5 40.92 -14.87 -16.61
CA LEU A 5 40.43 -14.60 -15.24
C LEU A 5 39.20 -13.67 -15.23
N ILE A 6 39.08 -12.82 -16.26
CA ILE A 6 37.89 -12.00 -16.49
C ILE A 6 36.64 -12.86 -16.68
N ASP A 7 36.73 -13.92 -17.49
CA ASP A 7 35.60 -14.80 -17.81
C ASP A 7 35.18 -15.63 -16.58
N GLN A 8 36.15 -16.00 -15.74
CA GLN A 8 35.90 -16.68 -14.48
C GLN A 8 35.24 -15.75 -13.44
N GLY A 9 35.70 -14.49 -13.35
CA GLY A 9 35.08 -13.46 -12.52
C GLY A 9 33.66 -13.10 -12.98
N LEU A 10 33.43 -13.07 -14.30
CA LEU A 10 32.13 -12.78 -14.88
C LEU A 10 31.13 -13.92 -14.63
N ASN A 11 31.57 -15.17 -14.78
CA ASN A 11 30.79 -16.34 -14.38
C ASN A 11 30.46 -16.33 -12.88
N LEU A 12 31.43 -15.98 -12.02
CA LEU A 12 31.22 -15.90 -10.58
C LEU A 12 30.23 -14.79 -10.21
N MET A 13 30.32 -13.62 -10.86
CA MET A 13 29.37 -12.52 -10.64
C MET A 13 27.97 -12.90 -11.10
N LEU A 14 27.84 -13.56 -12.25
CA LEU A 14 26.56 -14.02 -12.78
C LEU A 14 25.90 -15.05 -11.86
N TYR A 15 26.67 -16.03 -11.38
CA TYR A 15 26.17 -17.02 -10.43
C TYR A 15 25.87 -16.39 -9.06
N GLY A 16 26.78 -15.59 -8.51
CA GLY A 16 26.64 -14.97 -7.20
C GLY A 16 25.48 -13.98 -7.14
N MET A 17 25.48 -12.97 -8.01
CA MET A 17 24.40 -11.98 -8.05
C MET A 17 23.08 -12.58 -8.55
N GLY A 18 23.13 -13.54 -9.50
CA GLY A 18 21.94 -14.20 -10.01
C GLY A 18 21.23 -15.04 -8.95
N THR A 19 21.98 -15.85 -8.19
CA THR A 19 21.39 -16.66 -7.11
C THR A 19 20.82 -15.81 -5.99
N VAL A 20 21.50 -14.74 -5.59
CA VAL A 20 20.98 -13.78 -4.60
C VAL A 20 19.71 -13.10 -5.13
N PHE A 21 19.69 -12.67 -6.38
CA PHE A 21 18.50 -12.05 -6.98
C PHE A 21 17.30 -13.01 -7.01
N VAL A 22 17.52 -14.27 -7.42
CA VAL A 22 16.47 -15.30 -7.40
C VAL A 22 15.99 -15.56 -5.97
N PHE A 23 16.91 -15.66 -5.01
CA PHE A 23 16.57 -15.87 -3.60
C PHE A 23 15.73 -14.73 -3.03
N LEU A 24 16.12 -13.48 -3.28
CA LEU A 24 15.35 -12.30 -2.87
C LEU A 24 13.99 -12.25 -3.56
N THR A 25 13.93 -12.57 -4.86
CA THR A 25 12.67 -12.64 -5.60
C THR A 25 11.71 -13.64 -4.95
N VAL A 26 12.20 -14.85 -4.63
CA VAL A 26 11.41 -15.87 -3.90
C VAL A 26 10.98 -15.37 -2.54
N LEU A 27 11.84 -14.68 -1.78
CA LEU A 27 11.48 -14.09 -0.49
C LEU A 27 10.41 -13.01 -0.60
N VAL A 28 10.45 -12.17 -1.64
CA VAL A 28 9.41 -11.15 -1.89
C VAL A 28 8.07 -11.83 -2.19
N PHE A 29 8.06 -12.87 -3.02
CA PHE A 29 6.84 -13.64 -3.26
C PHE A 29 6.34 -14.35 -2.00
N ALA A 30 7.23 -14.93 -1.19
CA ALA A 30 6.87 -15.60 0.05
C ALA A 30 6.28 -14.63 1.09
N THR A 31 6.89 -13.47 1.27
CA THR A 31 6.39 -12.42 2.17
C THR A 31 5.08 -11.81 1.64
N GLY A 32 4.94 -11.64 0.33
CA GLY A 32 3.68 -11.26 -0.31
C GLY A 32 2.57 -12.30 -0.12
N ALA A 33 2.90 -13.59 -0.26
CA ALA A 33 1.96 -14.68 0.00
C ALA A 33 1.55 -14.73 1.47
N MET A 34 2.49 -14.52 2.39
CA MET A 34 2.20 -14.40 3.82
C MET A 34 1.27 -13.20 4.08
N SER A 35 1.53 -12.03 3.48
CA SER A 35 0.67 -10.85 3.58
C SER A 35 -0.75 -11.14 3.05
N ALA A 36 -0.87 -11.78 1.90
CA ALA A 36 -2.16 -12.16 1.33
C ALA A 36 -2.90 -13.19 2.19
N MET A 37 -2.18 -14.17 2.75
CA MET A 37 -2.73 -15.17 3.65
C MET A 37 -3.25 -14.52 4.94
N VAL A 38 -2.47 -13.61 5.53
CA VAL A 38 -2.86 -12.86 6.73
C VAL A 38 -4.11 -12.04 6.47
N ARG A 39 -4.18 -11.25 5.38
CA ARG A 39 -5.38 -10.47 5.02
C ARG A 39 -6.63 -11.32 4.81
N ARG A 40 -6.46 -12.56 4.37
CA ARG A 40 -7.58 -13.50 4.11
C ARG A 40 -8.02 -14.25 5.37
N LEU A 41 -7.09 -14.64 6.25
CA LEU A 41 -7.38 -15.44 7.45
C LEU A 41 -7.73 -14.59 8.67
N ALA A 42 -7.13 -13.41 8.77
CA ALA A 42 -7.49 -12.36 9.70
C ALA A 42 -7.81 -11.12 8.87
N PRO A 43 -9.06 -10.95 8.39
CA PRO A 43 -9.55 -9.65 7.98
C PRO A 43 -9.64 -8.77 9.23
N GLU A 44 -8.49 -8.40 9.80
CA GLU A 44 -8.38 -7.18 10.57
C GLU A 44 -8.72 -6.08 9.57
N SER A 45 -9.98 -5.67 9.58
CA SER A 45 -10.39 -4.28 9.47
C SER A 45 -9.28 -3.37 8.90
N ASP A 46 -9.02 -3.48 7.59
CA ASP A 46 -8.45 -2.39 6.77
C ASP A 46 -9.35 -1.13 6.87
N ALA A 47 -10.51 -1.24 7.55
CA ALA A 47 -11.32 -0.16 8.07
C ALA A 47 -10.63 0.71 9.16
N ALA A 48 -9.35 0.52 9.49
CA ALA A 48 -8.61 1.46 10.35
C ALA A 48 -7.64 2.36 9.58
N LEU A 49 -7.11 1.93 8.43
CA LEU A 49 -6.12 2.72 7.66
C LEU A 49 -6.67 3.28 6.33
N LEU A 50 -7.80 2.78 5.82
CA LEU A 50 -8.50 3.37 4.67
C LEU A 50 -9.69 4.27 5.07
N ARG A 51 -10.18 4.20 6.31
CA ARG A 51 -11.32 5.02 6.79
C ARG A 51 -11.00 6.48 7.06
N ASP A 52 -9.73 6.87 6.93
CA ASP A 52 -9.32 8.28 6.95
C ASP A 52 -9.27 8.90 5.55
N ASN A 53 -9.02 8.10 4.50
CA ASN A 53 -8.95 8.60 3.12
C ASN A 53 -10.27 8.47 2.34
N ASP A 54 -11.20 7.60 2.75
CA ASP A 54 -12.49 7.45 2.06
C ASP A 54 -13.56 8.47 2.49
N LYS A 55 -13.23 9.36 3.44
CA LYS A 55 -14.07 10.55 3.74
C LYS A 55 -13.84 11.71 2.77
N ALA A 56 -12.83 11.62 1.89
CA ALA A 56 -12.45 12.70 0.99
C ALA A 56 -13.03 12.58 -0.42
N SER A 57 -13.80 11.53 -0.76
CA SER A 57 -14.33 11.36 -2.13
C SER A 57 -15.82 11.05 -2.27
N SER A 58 -16.63 11.08 -1.21
CA SER A 58 -18.10 11.20 -1.38
C SER A 58 -18.49 12.66 -1.65
N ASN A 59 -18.03 13.19 -2.78
CA ASN A 59 -18.27 14.55 -3.24
C ASN A 59 -19.64 14.73 -3.91
N ASP A 60 -20.51 13.72 -3.88
CA ASP A 60 -21.71 13.74 -4.72
C ASP A 60 -22.89 14.48 -4.07
N ASN A 61 -22.95 14.55 -2.74
CA ASN A 61 -24.01 15.29 -2.08
C ASN A 61 -23.47 15.77 -0.73
N ILE A 62 -23.08 17.05 -0.64
CA ILE A 62 -22.80 17.72 0.65
C ILE A 62 -23.87 17.24 1.62
N ASP A 63 -23.43 16.44 2.59
CA ASP A 63 -24.27 15.65 3.47
C ASP A 63 -25.40 16.54 3.99
N GLU A 64 -26.66 16.11 3.88
CA GLU A 64 -27.83 16.95 4.24
C GLU A 64 -27.69 17.50 5.67
N LYS A 65 -27.01 16.74 6.53
CA LYS A 65 -26.62 17.13 7.90
C LYS A 65 -25.70 18.35 7.94
N VAL A 66 -24.71 18.43 7.05
CA VAL A 66 -23.79 19.58 6.94
C VAL A 66 -24.55 20.82 6.48
N ARG A 67 -25.48 20.67 5.51
CA ARG A 67 -26.33 21.78 5.06
C ARG A 67 -27.26 22.28 6.17
N ALA A 68 -27.86 21.37 6.93
CA ALA A 68 -28.70 21.71 8.08
C ALA A 68 -27.91 22.43 9.18
N ALA A 69 -26.70 21.96 9.49
CA ALA A 69 -25.82 22.59 10.47
C ALA A 69 -25.42 24.02 10.05
N ILE A 70 -25.08 24.24 8.77
CA ILE A 70 -24.75 25.57 8.25
C ILE A 70 -25.96 26.52 8.31
N LYS A 71 -27.16 26.06 7.92
CA LYS A 71 -28.39 26.88 8.01
C LYS A 71 -28.70 27.30 9.46
N LEU A 72 -28.55 26.37 10.40
CA LEU A 72 -28.76 26.64 11.83
C LEU A 72 -27.76 27.69 12.33
N ALA A 73 -26.48 27.53 12.01
CA ALA A 73 -25.42 28.45 12.42
C ALA A 73 -25.65 29.88 11.90
N ILE A 74 -26.06 30.04 10.63
CA ILE A 74 -26.34 31.37 10.04
C ILE A 74 -27.55 32.02 10.72
N THR A 75 -28.61 31.25 10.98
CA THR A 75 -29.82 31.77 11.61
C THR A 75 -29.55 32.25 13.04
N GLU A 76 -28.72 31.49 13.78
CA GLU A 76 -28.32 31.84 15.14
C GLU A 76 -27.45 33.11 15.16
N HIS A 77 -26.49 33.23 14.23
CA HIS A 77 -25.66 34.43 14.11
C HIS A 77 -26.46 35.68 13.76
N ARG A 78 -27.57 35.55 12.99
CA ARG A 78 -28.44 36.69 12.65
C ARG A 78 -29.41 37.07 13.76
N ARG A 79 -29.59 36.21 14.77
CA ARG A 79 -30.39 36.50 15.97
C ARG A 79 -29.57 37.17 17.08
N ARG A 80 -28.25 37.15 16.98
CA ARG A 80 -27.35 38.00 17.76
C ARG A 80 -27.16 39.34 17.06
#